data_AF-A0A3B8LKH8-F1
#
_entry.id   AF-A0A3B8LKH8-F1
#
_cell.length_a   1.000
_cell.length_b   1.000
_cell.length_c   1.000
_cell.angle_alpha   90.00
_cell.angle_beta   90.00
_cell.angle_gamma   90.00
#
_symmetry.space_group_name_H-M   'P 1'
#
loop_
_entity.id
_entity.type
_entity.pdbx_description
1 polymer ?
#
loop_
_entity_poly.entity_id
_entity_poly.type
_entity_poly.pdbx_seq_one_letter_code
_entity_poly.pdbx_strand_id
1 'polypeptide(L)'
;MRRYGIIGIFCFLSCLLFAQHVHAYTYMNGNPRWAFSKMPIPWYVTYTDKANWSGRDLADIKKIVQDAFNTWEQIDCSFMMFKYMGTTKVGAIKGDGVNVIEWVASLPNGASASAVGLGGPIWGGGGAVKEGNVWLKAGTRSDKAQMMILTHEVGHAIGFGHTTTTNAIMAPAYNSKTHLTEDDRKALCNAYPISSNTCTESSHCPAGLVCNGGRCGKCATDGNCPDKHYCDRGTCFPSCDKDSDCDPKGRICMNNRCTTCSKDEDCGSDRFCEQDLCKDKCKTDADCDANSECRENGRCIPRGGCTATKDCKEGEYCSNGTCIGQGSLGKLCEGANDCGDGQNCVIHDCSEDLECHEGYVCDTESKACIKPGDKDNKASICSIACKEDGKETPCPGSFSCKEWSATVSYCFPPKREPQTTNPEDPTKGEGCGCSAQKASTPGPWIVSLMGIWFFLLLIGRERRRSWLSFLTLRTKQ
;
A
#
# COMPACT_ATOMS: atom_id res chain seq x y z
N MET A 1 -81.22 34.21 32.35
CA MET A 1 -80.36 35.19 31.64
C MET A 1 -79.04 35.31 32.36
N ARG A 2 -77.92 35.12 31.64
CA ARG A 2 -76.54 35.69 31.80
C ARG A 2 -76.00 35.94 33.23
N ARG A 3 -74.75 35.66 33.59
CA ARG A 3 -73.55 35.14 32.92
C ARG A 3 -72.52 34.83 34.03
N TYR A 4 -71.76 33.77 33.81
CA TYR A 4 -70.54 33.39 34.52
C TYR A 4 -69.42 34.43 34.36
N GLY A 5 -68.50 34.49 35.32
CA GLY A 5 -67.11 34.91 35.09
C GLY A 5 -66.51 35.77 36.20
N ILE A 6 -65.69 35.16 37.06
CA ILE A 6 -64.35 35.61 37.52
C ILE A 6 -63.74 34.40 38.26
N ILE A 7 -63.26 33.43 37.49
CA ILE A 7 -62.18 32.51 37.89
C ILE A 7 -61.32 32.40 36.63
N GLY A 8 -60.23 33.17 36.56
CA GLY A 8 -59.47 33.23 35.31
C GLY A 8 -58.36 34.25 35.29
N ILE A 9 -57.63 34.44 36.39
CA ILE A 9 -56.35 35.17 36.37
C ILE A 9 -55.41 34.49 37.36
N PHE A 10 -54.97 33.25 37.09
CA PHE A 10 -53.80 32.65 37.77
C PHE A 10 -53.19 31.46 37.00
N CYS A 11 -53.39 31.36 35.68
CA CYS A 11 -52.83 30.26 34.88
C CYS A 11 -52.38 30.70 33.47
N PHE A 12 -51.77 31.88 33.36
CA PHE A 12 -51.19 32.37 32.11
C PHE A 12 -49.76 32.93 32.28
N LEU A 13 -49.04 32.47 33.32
CA LEU A 13 -47.65 32.90 33.58
C LEU A 13 -46.74 31.74 34.04
N SER A 14 -46.95 30.52 33.54
CA SER A 14 -46.01 29.40 33.72
C SER A 14 -45.67 28.63 32.44
N CYS A 15 -46.07 29.11 31.27
CA CYS A 15 -45.71 28.51 29.98
C CYS A 15 -44.68 29.37 29.22
N LEU A 16 -43.70 29.91 29.94
CA LEU A 16 -42.48 30.45 29.37
C LEU A 16 -41.32 29.54 29.80
N LEU A 17 -40.64 29.00 28.77
CA LEU A 17 -39.30 28.41 28.80
C LEU A 17 -39.16 26.94 29.21
N PHE A 18 -39.71 26.06 28.37
CA PHE A 18 -38.90 24.93 27.88
C PHE A 18 -39.16 24.77 26.38
N ALA A 19 -38.72 25.76 25.59
CA ALA A 19 -38.42 25.48 24.20
C ALA A 19 -37.27 24.48 24.24
N GLN A 20 -37.55 23.20 24.00
CA GLN A 20 -36.50 22.23 23.72
C GLN A 20 -35.70 22.81 22.56
N HIS A 21 -34.48 23.26 22.83
CA HIS A 21 -33.59 23.72 21.78
C HIS A 21 -33.30 22.52 20.89
N VAL A 22 -34.02 22.42 19.77
CA VAL A 22 -33.64 21.51 18.69
C VAL A 22 -32.31 22.07 18.18
N HIS A 23 -31.22 21.40 18.54
CA HIS A 23 -29.90 21.76 18.06
C HIS A 23 -29.76 21.35 16.60
N ALA A 24 -29.03 22.15 15.81
CA ALA A 24 -28.83 21.89 14.39
C ALA A 24 -27.59 21.03 14.14
N TYR A 25 -26.63 21.03 15.07
CA TYR A 25 -25.46 20.16 15.00
C TYR A 25 -25.88 18.69 14.96
N THR A 26 -25.09 17.89 14.24
CA THR A 26 -25.25 16.45 14.17
C THR A 26 -23.93 15.77 14.53
N TYR A 27 -23.99 14.45 14.71
CA TYR A 27 -22.81 13.62 14.88
C TYR A 27 -22.69 12.64 13.73
N MET A 28 -21.46 12.18 13.47
CA MET A 28 -21.23 11.11 12.50
C MET A 28 -22.04 9.87 12.90
N ASN A 29 -22.42 9.06 11.90
CA ASN A 29 -23.17 7.84 12.15
C ASN A 29 -22.42 6.92 13.14
N GLY A 30 -23.14 6.33 14.09
CA GLY A 30 -22.54 5.59 15.20
C GLY A 30 -22.07 6.47 16.37
N ASN A 31 -22.26 7.78 16.28
CA ASN A 31 -21.91 8.77 17.30
C ASN A 31 -20.50 8.60 17.90
N PRO A 32 -19.46 8.52 17.05
CA PRO A 32 -18.14 8.14 17.52
C PRO A 32 -17.50 9.25 18.37
N ARG A 33 -16.78 8.85 19.42
CA ARG A 33 -16.10 9.76 20.36
C ARG A 33 -14.71 9.29 20.74
N TRP A 34 -13.80 10.25 20.88
CA TRP A 34 -12.54 10.03 21.58
C TRP A 34 -12.79 9.90 23.08
N ALA A 35 -12.25 8.84 23.70
CA ALA A 35 -12.31 8.70 25.14
C ALA A 35 -11.42 9.75 25.83
N PHE A 36 -11.81 10.21 27.03
CA PHE A 36 -11.00 11.13 27.82
C PHE A 36 -9.56 10.61 28.03
N SER A 37 -9.40 9.30 28.25
CA SER A 37 -8.09 8.64 28.40
C SER A 37 -7.18 8.72 27.18
N LYS A 38 -7.68 9.19 26.02
CA LYS A 38 -6.92 9.41 24.79
C LYS A 38 -6.43 10.84 24.61
N MET A 39 -6.73 11.73 25.56
CA MET A 39 -6.24 13.10 25.51
C MET A 39 -4.76 13.18 25.96
N PRO A 40 -3.97 14.12 25.42
CA PRO A 40 -4.25 14.88 24.21
C PRO A 40 -4.13 13.98 22.97
N ILE A 41 -5.03 14.15 21.98
CA ILE A 41 -5.00 13.36 20.74
C ILE A 41 -3.72 13.74 19.95
N PRO A 42 -2.82 12.80 19.65
CA PRO A 42 -1.58 13.08 18.93
C PRO A 42 -1.83 13.24 17.43
N TRP A 43 -1.16 14.20 16.79
CA TRP A 43 -1.27 14.46 15.35
C TRP A 43 0.06 14.75 14.67
N TYR A 44 0.25 14.19 13.48
CA TYR A 44 1.35 14.47 12.59
C TYR A 44 0.88 15.26 11.37
N VAL A 45 1.80 15.98 10.74
CA VAL A 45 1.56 16.65 9.46
C VAL A 45 2.48 16.05 8.40
N THR A 46 1.97 15.75 7.22
CA THR A 46 2.84 15.20 6.18
C THR A 46 3.84 16.25 5.66
N TYR A 47 5.11 15.86 5.56
CA TYR A 47 6.18 16.60 4.91
C TYR A 47 6.92 15.66 3.95
N THR A 48 6.61 15.81 2.66
CA THR A 48 7.28 15.10 1.57
C THR A 48 7.39 16.05 0.38
N ASP A 49 8.22 15.73 -0.62
CA ASP A 49 8.23 16.47 -1.89
C ASP A 49 6.87 16.40 -2.61
N LYS A 50 5.98 15.48 -2.19
CA LYS A 50 4.59 15.37 -2.64
C LYS A 50 3.61 16.19 -1.79
N ALA A 51 4.01 16.65 -0.60
CA ALA A 51 3.17 17.44 0.28
C ALA A 51 2.91 18.79 -0.40
N ASN A 52 1.73 18.91 -1.00
CA ASN A 52 1.38 20.09 -1.77
C ASN A 52 0.82 21.17 -0.85
N TRP A 53 1.73 21.85 -0.14
CA TRP A 53 1.43 23.00 0.71
C TRP A 53 1.13 24.29 -0.07
N SER A 54 1.05 24.18 -1.41
CA SER A 54 0.68 25.26 -2.32
C SER A 54 1.57 26.50 -2.13
N GLY A 55 2.89 26.27 -2.03
CA GLY A 55 3.92 27.30 -1.90
C GLY A 55 4.23 27.77 -0.48
N ARG A 56 3.59 27.20 0.55
CA ARG A 56 3.89 27.48 1.96
C ARG A 56 5.10 26.72 2.45
N ASP A 57 5.78 27.29 3.44
CA ASP A 57 6.80 26.59 4.21
C ASP A 57 6.18 25.82 5.39
N LEU A 58 7.04 25.11 6.13
CA LEU A 58 6.63 24.34 7.30
C LEU A 58 6.11 25.23 8.44
N ALA A 59 6.63 26.45 8.60
CA ALA A 59 6.21 27.34 9.66
C ALA A 59 4.77 27.83 9.43
N ASP A 60 4.42 28.19 8.20
CA ASP A 60 3.07 28.56 7.80
C ASP A 60 2.08 27.42 8.02
N ILE A 61 2.42 26.21 7.57
CA ILE A 61 1.57 25.03 7.74
C ILE A 61 1.39 24.68 9.22
N LYS A 62 2.48 24.71 10.01
CA LYS A 62 2.42 24.50 11.45
C LYS A 62 1.47 25.50 12.11
N LYS A 63 1.53 26.77 11.71
CA LYS A 63 0.63 27.81 12.23
C LYS A 63 -0.83 27.54 11.87
N ILE A 64 -1.13 27.22 10.60
CA ILE A 64 -2.49 26.88 10.13
C ILE A 64 -3.07 25.73 10.94
N VAL A 65 -2.29 24.66 11.12
CA VAL A 65 -2.70 23.47 11.87
C VAL A 65 -2.93 23.80 13.34
N GLN A 66 -2.03 24.55 13.97
CA GLN A 66 -2.16 24.97 15.36
C GLN A 66 -3.40 25.84 15.57
N ASP A 67 -3.65 26.83 14.71
CA ASP A 67 -4.82 27.70 14.81
C ASP A 67 -6.13 26.91 14.65
N ALA A 68 -6.16 25.91 13.76
CA ALA A 68 -7.32 25.03 13.60
C ALA A 68 -7.62 24.21 14.86
N PHE A 69 -6.61 23.56 15.46
CA PHE A 69 -6.79 22.84 16.71
C PHE A 69 -7.16 23.77 17.88
N ASN A 70 -6.51 24.92 17.98
CA ASN A 70 -6.79 25.92 19.01
C ASN A 70 -8.25 26.39 19.00
N THR A 71 -8.89 26.42 17.83
CA THR A 71 -10.31 26.79 17.72
C THR A 71 -11.22 25.86 18.53
N TRP A 72 -10.88 24.57 18.60
CA TRP A 72 -11.61 23.58 19.40
C TRP A 72 -11.13 23.56 20.87
N GLU A 73 -9.81 23.69 21.13
CA GLU A 73 -9.25 23.65 22.49
C GLU A 73 -9.64 24.86 23.35
N GLN A 74 -9.90 26.02 22.75
CA GLN A 74 -10.24 27.25 23.47
C GLN A 74 -11.71 27.33 23.90
N ILE A 75 -12.48 26.28 23.66
CA ILE A 75 -13.88 26.19 24.08
C ILE A 75 -13.90 25.64 25.52
N ASP A 76 -14.05 26.54 26.49
CA ASP A 76 -13.97 26.33 27.94
C ASP A 76 -14.87 25.23 28.52
N CYS A 77 -16.02 24.97 27.91
CA CYS A 77 -16.93 23.90 28.30
C CYS A 77 -16.43 22.48 27.94
N SER A 78 -15.29 22.36 27.24
CA SER A 78 -14.79 21.10 26.69
C SER A 78 -13.40 20.73 27.20
N PHE A 79 -13.15 19.43 27.37
CA PHE A 79 -11.81 18.92 27.69
C PHE A 79 -10.96 18.60 26.46
N MET A 80 -11.43 18.91 25.25
CA MET A 80 -10.76 18.53 24.02
C MET A 80 -9.33 19.08 23.96
N MET A 81 -8.35 18.20 23.76
CA MET A 81 -6.94 18.53 23.72
C MET A 81 -6.25 17.73 22.62
N PHE A 82 -5.35 18.38 21.91
CA PHE A 82 -4.55 17.88 20.81
C PHE A 82 -3.07 18.14 21.07
N LYS A 83 -2.23 17.32 20.44
CA LYS A 83 -0.79 17.42 20.54
C LYS A 83 -0.13 17.26 19.18
N TYR A 84 0.57 18.31 18.76
CA TYR A 84 1.39 18.25 17.56
C TYR A 84 2.64 17.41 17.82
N MET A 85 2.76 16.29 17.10
CA MET A 85 3.87 15.34 17.24
C MET A 85 5.05 15.70 16.34
N GLY A 86 4.82 16.41 15.25
CA GLY A 86 5.85 16.79 14.29
C GLY A 86 5.39 16.55 12.86
N THR A 87 6.36 16.57 11.95
CA THR A 87 6.15 16.16 10.56
C THR A 87 6.35 14.65 10.38
N THR A 88 5.77 14.09 9.33
CA THR A 88 5.99 12.70 8.92
C THR A 88 6.12 12.60 7.39
N LYS A 89 6.93 11.67 6.89
CA LYS A 89 6.97 11.35 5.45
C LYS A 89 5.87 10.37 5.03
N VAL A 90 5.23 9.72 5.99
CA VAL A 90 4.17 8.74 5.76
C VAL A 90 2.84 9.48 5.67
N GLY A 91 2.12 9.28 4.57
CA GLY A 91 0.77 9.80 4.37
C GLY A 91 -0.24 9.24 5.38
N ALA A 92 -1.45 9.78 5.40
CA ALA A 92 -2.52 9.25 6.23
C ALA A 92 -2.94 7.86 5.71
N ILE A 93 -2.79 6.83 6.54
CA ILE A 93 -3.16 5.45 6.22
C ILE A 93 -4.34 5.05 7.09
N LYS A 94 -5.42 4.58 6.44
CA LYS A 94 -6.63 4.17 7.15
C LYS A 94 -6.38 2.93 8.01
N GLY A 95 -6.53 3.05 9.32
CA GLY A 95 -6.54 1.93 10.26
C GLY A 95 -5.18 1.60 10.89
N ASP A 96 -4.16 2.44 10.69
CA ASP A 96 -2.85 2.30 11.33
C ASP A 96 -2.83 2.86 12.78
N GLY A 97 -3.88 3.55 13.19
CA GLY A 97 -4.00 4.16 14.52
C GLY A 97 -3.19 5.45 14.68
N VAL A 98 -2.66 6.02 13.60
CA VAL A 98 -1.89 7.27 13.58
C VAL A 98 -2.75 8.37 12.97
N ASN A 99 -2.86 9.50 13.67
CA ASN A 99 -3.62 10.64 13.14
C ASN A 99 -2.69 11.56 12.35
N VAL A 100 -2.95 11.67 11.06
CA VAL A 100 -2.14 12.44 10.11
C VAL A 100 -3.02 13.46 9.39
N ILE A 101 -2.52 14.69 9.29
CA ILE A 101 -3.07 15.72 8.41
C ILE A 101 -2.22 15.74 7.13
N GLU A 102 -2.87 15.48 6.01
CA GLU A 102 -2.21 15.34 4.72
C GLU A 102 -2.82 16.27 3.65
N TRP A 103 -1.95 16.98 2.91
CA TRP A 103 -2.35 17.72 1.72
C TRP A 103 -2.17 16.86 0.47
N VAL A 104 -3.26 16.64 -0.26
CA VAL A 104 -3.31 15.75 -1.43
C VAL A 104 -3.78 16.48 -2.69
N ALA A 105 -3.34 16.02 -3.86
CA ALA A 105 -3.87 16.53 -5.14
C ALA A 105 -5.33 16.09 -5.38
N SER A 106 -5.66 14.88 -4.91
CA SER A 106 -6.96 14.23 -5.06
C SER A 106 -7.38 13.63 -3.72
N LEU A 107 -8.60 13.91 -3.27
CA LEU A 107 -9.13 13.33 -2.04
C LEU A 107 -9.36 11.81 -2.21
N PRO A 108 -9.14 11.00 -1.16
CA PRO A 108 -9.32 9.55 -1.23
C PRO A 108 -10.81 9.14 -1.29
N ASN A 109 -11.05 7.85 -1.58
CA ASN A 109 -12.35 7.16 -1.47
C ASN A 109 -13.51 7.76 -2.27
N GLY A 110 -13.24 8.35 -3.45
CA GLY A 110 -14.31 8.86 -4.32
C GLY A 110 -15.10 10.01 -3.68
N ALA A 111 -14.44 10.79 -2.81
CA ALA A 111 -15.02 12.02 -2.25
C ALA A 111 -15.64 12.88 -3.37
N SER A 112 -16.71 13.61 -3.04
CA SER A 112 -17.40 14.48 -4.00
C SER A 112 -16.39 15.33 -4.79
N ALA A 113 -16.64 15.51 -6.09
CA ALA A 113 -15.79 16.35 -6.93
C ALA A 113 -15.64 17.79 -6.39
N SER A 114 -16.64 18.28 -5.65
CA SER A 114 -16.65 19.58 -4.99
C SER A 114 -15.97 19.61 -3.61
N ALA A 115 -15.64 18.45 -3.05
CA ALA A 115 -15.02 18.37 -1.73
C ALA A 115 -13.61 18.97 -1.75
N VAL A 116 -13.29 19.71 -0.69
CA VAL A 116 -12.02 20.41 -0.52
C VAL A 116 -11.22 19.88 0.67
N GLY A 117 -11.84 19.06 1.49
CA GLY A 117 -11.26 18.29 2.58
C GLY A 117 -12.07 17.02 2.82
N LEU A 118 -11.48 16.14 3.60
CA LEU A 118 -12.11 14.94 4.13
C LEU A 118 -11.47 14.62 5.49
N GLY A 119 -12.21 14.79 6.57
CA GLY A 119 -11.89 14.27 7.89
C GLY A 119 -12.80 13.11 8.22
N GLY A 120 -12.27 12.11 8.90
CA GLY A 120 -13.11 10.98 9.29
C GLY A 120 -12.53 10.26 10.50
N PRO A 121 -13.33 10.04 11.56
CA PRO A 121 -12.91 9.14 12.61
C PRO A 121 -12.94 7.72 12.05
N ILE A 122 -12.01 6.89 12.49
CA ILE A 122 -12.13 5.43 12.44
C ILE A 122 -12.42 4.99 13.85
N TRP A 123 -13.51 4.25 14.03
CA TRP A 123 -13.95 3.79 15.34
C TRP A 123 -14.14 2.28 15.36
N GLY A 124 -13.95 1.69 16.54
CA GLY A 124 -14.28 0.29 16.80
C GLY A 124 -15.74 0.08 17.20
N GLY A 125 -16.09 -1.17 17.52
CA GLY A 125 -17.39 -1.47 18.13
C GLY A 125 -17.65 -0.59 19.37
N GLY A 126 -18.86 -0.04 19.48
CA GLY A 126 -19.25 0.86 20.59
C GLY A 126 -18.93 2.35 20.39
N GLY A 127 -18.42 2.77 19.22
CA GLY A 127 -18.23 4.18 18.89
C GLY A 127 -16.93 4.81 19.42
N ALA A 128 -16.03 4.04 20.01
CA ALA A 128 -14.73 4.57 20.46
C ALA A 128 -13.82 4.85 19.26
N VAL A 129 -13.43 6.12 19.09
CA VAL A 129 -12.51 6.55 18.03
C VAL A 129 -11.10 6.05 18.33
N LYS A 130 -10.44 5.55 17.28
CA LYS A 130 -9.07 5.02 17.31
C LYS A 130 -8.11 5.84 16.46
N GLU A 131 -8.64 6.49 15.42
CA GLU A 131 -7.87 7.25 14.44
C GLU A 131 -8.76 8.36 13.87
N GLY A 132 -8.17 9.47 13.44
CA GLY A 132 -8.88 10.63 12.94
C GLY A 132 -8.23 11.26 11.70
N ASN A 133 -7.74 10.49 10.74
CA ASN A 133 -7.04 11.08 9.59
C ASN A 133 -7.81 12.21 8.87
N VAL A 134 -7.05 13.22 8.41
CA VAL A 134 -7.57 14.38 7.69
C VAL A 134 -6.81 14.58 6.39
N TRP A 135 -7.54 14.64 5.29
CA TRP A 135 -7.03 14.99 3.97
C TRP A 135 -7.55 16.35 3.54
N LEU A 136 -6.66 17.20 3.03
CA LEU A 136 -7.00 18.49 2.45
C LEU A 136 -6.60 18.52 0.99
N LYS A 137 -7.51 18.97 0.13
CA LYS A 137 -7.19 19.16 -1.28
C LYS A 137 -6.30 20.38 -1.43
N ALA A 138 -5.09 20.17 -1.93
CA ALA A 138 -4.15 21.24 -2.21
C ALA A 138 -4.73 22.26 -3.20
N GLY A 139 -4.32 23.53 -3.06
CA GLY A 139 -4.81 24.62 -3.90
C GLY A 139 -4.45 26.00 -3.36
N THR A 140 -4.76 27.04 -4.15
CA THR A 140 -4.37 28.45 -3.92
C THR A 140 -5.20 29.18 -2.86
N ARG A 141 -5.85 28.46 -1.94
CA ARG A 141 -6.67 29.08 -0.88
C ARG A 141 -5.81 29.87 0.07
N SER A 142 -6.36 30.95 0.63
CA SER A 142 -5.71 31.73 1.70
C SER A 142 -5.53 30.90 2.97
N ASP A 143 -4.61 31.30 3.84
CA ASP A 143 -4.30 30.59 5.09
C ASP A 143 -5.52 30.51 5.99
N LYS A 144 -6.29 31.61 6.09
CA LYS A 144 -7.57 31.63 6.80
C LYS A 144 -8.55 30.60 6.25
N ALA A 145 -8.68 30.51 4.91
CA ALA A 145 -9.58 29.53 4.31
C ALA A 145 -9.12 28.10 4.59
N GLN A 146 -7.81 27.82 4.51
CA GLN A 146 -7.28 26.49 4.84
C GLN A 146 -7.47 26.14 6.31
N MET A 147 -7.20 27.08 7.21
CA MET A 147 -7.42 26.91 8.64
C MET A 147 -8.89 26.60 8.94
N MET A 148 -9.85 27.32 8.34
CA MET A 148 -11.28 27.04 8.55
C MET A 148 -11.71 25.69 7.98
N ILE A 149 -11.24 25.31 6.79
CA ILE A 149 -11.52 23.99 6.21
C ILE A 149 -10.90 22.89 7.08
N LEU A 150 -9.64 23.05 7.51
CA LEU A 150 -9.01 22.11 8.43
C LEU A 150 -9.79 21.98 9.74
N THR A 151 -10.26 23.10 10.29
CA THR A 151 -11.06 23.10 11.53
C THR A 151 -12.35 22.31 11.35
N HIS A 152 -13.00 22.42 10.19
CA HIS A 152 -14.16 21.61 9.80
C HIS A 152 -13.81 20.12 9.73
N GLU A 153 -12.74 19.75 9.02
CA GLU A 153 -12.35 18.34 8.89
C GLU A 153 -11.90 17.74 10.24
N VAL A 154 -11.24 18.52 11.10
CA VAL A 154 -10.94 18.12 12.48
C VAL A 154 -12.24 17.87 13.25
N GLY A 155 -13.29 18.67 13.02
CA GLY A 155 -14.62 18.45 13.55
C GLY A 155 -15.18 17.06 13.19
N HIS A 156 -15.02 16.65 11.92
CA HIS A 156 -15.34 15.27 11.53
C HIS A 156 -14.46 14.25 12.24
N ALA A 157 -13.15 14.47 12.32
CA ALA A 157 -12.22 13.56 13.00
C ALA A 157 -12.50 13.39 14.50
N ILE A 158 -13.17 14.36 15.14
CA ILE A 158 -13.67 14.25 16.52
C ILE A 158 -15.15 13.85 16.59
N GLY A 159 -15.75 13.41 15.48
CA GLY A 159 -17.06 12.74 15.46
C GLY A 159 -18.26 13.63 15.16
N PHE A 160 -18.08 14.85 14.66
CA PHE A 160 -19.18 15.74 14.29
C PHE A 160 -19.65 15.49 12.87
N GLY A 161 -20.96 15.55 12.67
CA GLY A 161 -21.56 15.58 11.35
C GLY A 161 -21.80 17.02 10.91
N HIS A 162 -22.36 17.17 9.70
CA HIS A 162 -22.70 18.50 9.20
C HIS A 162 -23.87 19.12 9.99
N THR A 163 -23.81 20.44 10.17
CA THR A 163 -24.93 21.25 10.69
C THR A 163 -25.65 21.99 9.56
N THR A 164 -26.92 22.33 9.80
CA THR A 164 -27.70 23.25 8.95
C THR A 164 -27.53 24.72 9.36
N THR A 165 -26.82 25.01 10.45
CA THR A 165 -26.52 26.37 10.91
C THR A 165 -25.67 27.10 9.85
N THR A 166 -26.16 28.23 9.38
CA THR A 166 -25.45 29.03 8.37
C THR A 166 -24.15 29.61 8.94
N ASN A 167 -23.06 29.54 8.16
CA ASN A 167 -21.72 30.02 8.52
C ASN A 167 -21.05 29.30 9.71
N ALA A 168 -21.67 28.25 10.27
CA ALA A 168 -21.01 27.38 11.25
C ALA A 168 -19.79 26.70 10.64
N ILE A 169 -18.82 26.35 11.50
CA ILE A 169 -17.65 25.60 11.06
C ILE A 169 -18.08 24.28 10.45
N MET A 170 -19.01 23.56 11.09
CA MET A 170 -19.50 22.27 10.60
C MET A 170 -20.55 22.37 9.48
N ALA A 171 -20.79 23.55 8.91
CA ALA A 171 -21.65 23.66 7.72
C ALA A 171 -20.96 22.99 6.52
N PRO A 172 -21.68 22.26 5.64
CA PRO A 172 -21.09 21.44 4.57
C PRO A 172 -20.36 22.25 3.48
N ALA A 173 -20.53 23.57 3.44
CA ALA A 173 -19.91 24.44 2.47
C ALA A 173 -19.18 25.60 3.17
N TYR A 174 -17.87 25.71 2.93
CA TYR A 174 -17.07 26.85 3.36
C TYR A 174 -17.44 28.12 2.60
N ASN A 175 -17.47 29.25 3.31
CA ASN A 175 -17.52 30.57 2.72
C ASN A 175 -16.72 31.59 3.55
N SER A 176 -16.54 32.81 3.05
CA SER A 176 -15.71 33.83 3.72
C SER A 176 -16.23 34.32 5.08
N LYS A 177 -17.51 34.06 5.40
CA LYS A 177 -18.16 34.38 6.67
C LYS A 177 -18.16 33.21 7.66
N THR A 178 -17.64 32.04 7.27
CA THR A 178 -17.53 30.89 8.18
C THR A 178 -16.74 31.29 9.44
N HIS A 179 -17.27 30.94 10.61
CA HIS A 179 -16.68 31.20 11.92
C HIS A 179 -17.20 30.19 12.94
N LEU A 180 -16.53 30.06 14.09
CA LEU A 180 -16.99 29.21 15.19
C LEU A 180 -18.32 29.77 15.74
N THR A 181 -19.40 29.01 15.59
CA THR A 181 -20.73 29.40 16.06
C THR A 181 -21.08 28.75 17.39
N GLU A 182 -22.17 29.21 18.00
CA GLU A 182 -22.72 28.59 19.21
C GLU A 182 -23.20 27.14 18.98
N ASP A 183 -23.62 26.81 17.76
CA ASP A 183 -24.03 25.44 17.42
C ASP A 183 -22.82 24.49 17.42
N ASP A 184 -21.67 24.93 16.88
CA ASP A 184 -20.40 24.20 16.95
C ASP A 184 -19.92 24.03 18.41
N ARG A 185 -20.03 25.10 19.22
CA ARG A 185 -19.68 25.07 20.66
C ARG A 185 -20.53 24.04 21.41
N LYS A 186 -21.85 24.07 21.22
CA LYS A 186 -22.78 23.12 21.86
C LYS A 186 -22.51 21.68 21.46
N ALA A 187 -22.18 21.42 20.19
CA ALA A 187 -21.77 20.09 19.73
C ALA A 187 -20.56 19.60 20.53
N LEU A 188 -19.54 20.45 20.70
CA LEU A 188 -18.34 20.11 21.46
C LEU A 188 -18.61 19.96 22.96
N CYS A 189 -19.31 20.89 23.60
CA CYS A 189 -19.63 20.80 25.04
C CYS A 189 -20.38 19.50 25.36
N ASN A 190 -21.33 19.11 24.50
CA ASN A 190 -22.15 17.91 24.72
C ASN A 190 -21.38 16.62 24.43
N ALA A 191 -20.46 16.64 23.46
CA ALA A 191 -19.63 15.49 23.13
C ALA A 191 -18.47 15.26 24.11
N TYR A 192 -17.88 16.34 24.63
CA TYR A 192 -16.64 16.32 25.40
C TYR A 192 -16.72 17.22 26.64
N PRO A 193 -17.71 17.05 27.53
CA PRO A 193 -18.00 18.01 28.60
C PRO A 193 -16.86 18.10 29.61
N ILE A 194 -16.44 19.31 29.94
CA ILE A 194 -15.35 19.60 30.90
C ILE A 194 -15.56 18.95 32.28
N SER A 195 -16.80 18.58 32.64
CA SER A 195 -17.10 17.83 33.88
C SER A 195 -16.44 16.46 33.94
N SER A 196 -16.15 15.83 32.80
CA SER A 196 -15.44 14.54 32.73
C SER A 196 -13.94 14.68 33.02
N ASN A 197 -13.42 15.90 33.04
CA ASN A 197 -12.00 16.20 33.22
C ASN A 197 -11.70 16.62 34.67
N THR A 198 -12.07 15.79 35.63
CA THR A 198 -11.79 16.04 37.05
C THR A 198 -10.70 15.11 37.57
N CYS A 199 -9.91 15.59 38.52
CA CYS A 199 -8.81 14.84 39.12
C CYS A 199 -8.53 15.33 40.55
N THR A 200 -7.82 14.50 41.32
CA THR A 200 -7.26 14.87 42.63
C THR A 200 -5.73 14.80 42.61
N GLU A 201 -5.16 14.01 41.70
CA GLU A 201 -3.73 13.87 41.46
C GLU A 201 -3.49 13.57 39.97
N SER A 202 -2.27 13.80 39.48
CA SER A 202 -1.93 13.65 38.06
C SER A 202 -2.05 12.22 37.53
N SER A 203 -2.06 11.21 38.41
CA SER A 203 -2.29 9.80 38.02
C SER A 203 -3.72 9.55 37.51
N HIS A 204 -4.69 10.38 37.90
CA HIS A 204 -6.07 10.33 37.43
C HIS A 204 -6.24 10.93 36.04
N CYS A 205 -5.21 11.60 35.55
CA CYS A 205 -5.23 12.24 34.25
C CYS A 205 -4.74 11.30 33.15
N PRO A 206 -5.19 11.53 31.90
CA PRO A 206 -4.59 10.89 30.74
C PRO A 206 -3.07 11.07 30.72
N ALA A 207 -2.36 10.11 30.13
CA ALA A 207 -0.91 10.01 30.23
C ALA A 207 -0.20 11.33 29.85
N GLY A 208 0.60 11.82 30.80
CA GLY A 208 1.39 13.05 30.67
C GLY A 208 0.63 14.36 30.84
N LEU A 209 -0.67 14.34 31.14
CA LEU A 209 -1.39 15.51 31.64
C LEU A 209 -1.19 15.68 33.14
N VAL A 210 -1.39 16.90 33.64
CA VAL A 210 -1.18 17.25 35.05
C VAL A 210 -2.49 17.64 35.71
N CYS A 211 -2.68 17.24 36.96
CA CYS A 211 -3.83 17.68 37.74
C CYS A 211 -3.56 19.06 38.34
N ASN A 212 -4.28 20.08 37.88
CA ASN A 212 -4.17 21.44 38.40
C ASN A 212 -5.57 22.00 38.69
N GLY A 213 -5.79 22.49 39.91
CA GLY A 213 -7.09 23.03 40.32
C GLY A 213 -8.24 22.01 40.19
N GLY A 214 -7.95 20.72 40.39
CA GLY A 214 -8.94 19.64 40.28
C GLY A 214 -9.32 19.23 38.86
N ARG A 215 -8.58 19.70 37.84
CA ARG A 215 -8.80 19.36 36.42
C ARG A 215 -7.51 18.93 35.74
N CYS A 216 -7.60 18.00 34.80
CA CYS A 216 -6.43 17.62 34.01
C CYS A 216 -6.16 18.68 32.95
N GLY A 217 -4.91 19.08 32.82
CA GLY A 217 -4.50 20.13 31.90
C GLY A 217 -3.14 19.84 31.29
N LYS A 218 -2.83 20.61 30.24
CA LYS A 218 -1.49 20.64 29.66
C LYS A 218 -0.51 21.24 30.67
N CYS A 219 0.72 20.73 30.70
CA CYS A 219 1.80 21.43 31.37
C CYS A 219 2.14 22.72 30.59
N ALA A 220 2.53 23.79 31.29
CA ALA A 220 3.06 25.00 30.67
C ALA A 220 4.59 25.05 30.75
N THR A 221 5.15 24.51 31.83
CA THR A 221 6.58 24.49 32.15
C THR A 221 6.95 23.16 32.81
N ASP A 222 8.26 22.85 32.87
CA ASP A 222 8.77 21.64 33.52
C ASP A 222 8.35 21.56 34.99
N GLY A 223 8.24 22.71 35.67
CA GLY A 223 7.80 22.76 37.07
C GLY A 223 6.34 22.36 37.29
N ASN A 224 5.53 22.20 36.23
CA ASN A 224 4.20 21.62 36.35
C ASN A 224 4.22 20.09 36.34
N CYS A 225 5.31 19.49 35.88
CA CYS A 225 5.44 18.06 35.74
C CYS A 225 5.93 17.40 37.04
N PRO A 226 5.63 16.10 37.25
CA PRO A 226 6.22 15.34 38.35
C PRO A 226 7.75 15.37 38.33
N ASP A 227 8.37 14.99 39.45
CA ASP A 227 9.83 14.91 39.53
C ASP A 227 10.42 14.07 38.40
N LYS A 228 11.57 14.53 37.87
CA LYS A 228 12.27 13.93 36.71
C LYS A 228 11.42 13.86 35.44
N HIS A 229 10.52 14.81 35.24
CA HIS A 229 9.80 15.00 33.99
C HIS A 229 9.99 16.42 33.46
N TYR A 230 9.90 16.58 32.15
CA TYR A 230 9.89 17.87 31.49
C TYR A 230 8.62 18.05 30.67
N CYS A 231 8.23 19.30 30.48
CA CYS A 231 7.10 19.65 29.65
C CYS A 231 7.53 19.78 28.18
N ASP A 232 6.87 19.03 27.31
CA ASP A 232 6.96 19.18 25.86
C ASP A 232 5.57 19.27 25.24
N ARG A 233 5.29 20.43 24.65
CA ARG A 233 4.05 20.74 23.92
C ARG A 233 2.78 20.39 24.73
N GLY A 234 2.81 20.65 26.03
CA GLY A 234 1.67 20.44 26.91
C GLY A 234 1.54 19.04 27.50
N THR A 235 2.53 18.18 27.34
CA THR A 235 2.57 16.86 27.99
C THR A 235 3.89 16.69 28.73
N CYS A 236 3.81 16.11 29.92
CA CYS A 236 4.97 15.72 30.72
C CYS A 236 5.57 14.42 30.18
N PHE A 237 6.87 14.43 29.93
CA PHE A 237 7.65 13.26 29.54
C PHE A 237 8.75 13.00 30.57
N PRO A 238 9.12 11.73 30.80
CA PRO A 238 10.28 11.40 31.62
C PRO A 238 11.53 12.08 31.07
N SER A 239 12.32 12.67 31.96
CA SER A 239 13.69 13.09 31.66
C SER A 239 14.56 11.87 31.35
N CYS A 240 15.64 12.10 30.62
CA CYS A 240 16.59 11.06 30.25
C CYS A 240 17.98 11.38 30.83
N ASP A 241 18.77 10.34 31.12
CA ASP A 241 20.20 10.46 31.40
C ASP A 241 21.03 9.99 30.19
N LYS A 242 20.44 9.12 29.35
CA LYS A 242 21.05 8.54 28.14
C LYS A 242 19.98 8.26 27.08
N ASP A 243 20.40 8.10 25.83
CA ASP A 243 19.51 7.85 24.69
C ASP A 243 18.58 6.65 24.88
N SER A 244 19.04 5.62 25.59
CA SER A 244 18.23 4.43 25.85
C SER A 244 17.01 4.70 26.73
N ASP A 245 16.98 5.83 27.45
CA ASP A 245 15.86 6.22 28.31
C ASP A 245 14.72 6.84 27.50
N CYS A 246 14.98 7.22 26.25
CA CYS A 246 14.02 7.90 25.41
C CYS A 246 13.06 6.95 24.69
N ASP A 247 11.80 7.38 24.63
CA ASP A 247 10.72 6.74 23.88
C ASP A 247 10.16 7.71 22.80
N PRO A 248 9.90 7.24 21.57
CA PRO A 248 10.27 5.92 21.05
C PRO A 248 11.79 5.73 21.03
N LYS A 249 12.24 4.47 20.97
CA LYS A 249 13.67 4.13 20.85
C LYS A 249 14.28 4.81 19.62
N GLY A 250 15.56 5.18 19.73
CA GLY A 250 16.30 5.91 18.70
C GLY A 250 16.29 7.43 18.91
N ARG A 251 15.57 7.97 19.89
CA ARG A 251 15.72 9.39 20.28
C ARG A 251 17.01 9.63 21.07
N ILE A 252 17.51 10.87 21.01
CA ILE A 252 18.75 11.28 21.66
C ILE A 252 18.43 11.98 22.97
N CYS A 253 19.20 11.70 24.02
CA CYS A 253 19.14 12.45 25.25
C CYS A 253 20.06 13.66 25.21
N MET A 254 19.47 14.85 25.17
CA MET A 254 20.22 16.11 25.20
C MET A 254 19.65 17.03 26.27
N ASN A 255 20.50 17.46 27.22
CA ASN A 255 20.11 18.32 28.34
C ASN A 255 18.91 17.77 29.13
N ASN A 256 18.95 16.48 29.47
CA ASN A 256 17.88 15.74 30.17
C ASN A 256 16.53 15.70 29.43
N ARG A 257 16.52 15.98 28.12
CA ARG A 257 15.35 15.94 27.26
C ARG A 257 15.57 15.01 26.07
N CYS A 258 14.58 14.19 25.79
CA CYS A 258 14.57 13.40 24.58
C CYS A 258 14.29 14.30 23.39
N THR A 259 15.19 14.29 22.41
CA THR A 259 15.11 15.01 21.14
C THR A 259 15.21 14.03 19.98
N THR A 260 14.90 14.52 18.78
CA THR A 260 15.15 13.79 17.53
C THR A 260 16.56 14.08 17.01
N CYS A 261 17.04 13.23 16.10
CA CYS A 261 18.23 13.52 15.31
C CYS A 261 17.87 14.35 14.08
N SER A 262 18.83 15.10 13.55
CA SER A 262 18.72 15.84 12.29
C SER A 262 19.74 15.37 11.25
N LYS A 263 20.84 14.78 11.71
CA LYS A 263 21.96 14.27 10.91
C LYS A 263 22.63 13.10 11.64
N ASP A 264 23.39 12.30 10.90
CA ASP A 264 24.01 11.07 11.42
C ASP A 264 24.94 11.35 12.62
N GLU A 265 25.63 12.49 12.62
CA GLU A 265 26.54 12.88 13.71
C GLU A 265 25.83 13.07 15.05
N ASP A 266 24.53 13.39 15.04
CA ASP A 266 23.74 13.54 16.27
C ASP A 266 23.59 12.18 17.00
N CYS A 267 23.70 11.07 16.26
CA CYS A 267 23.50 9.71 16.76
C CYS A 267 24.79 9.03 17.25
N GLY A 268 25.95 9.68 17.12
CA GLY A 268 27.25 9.09 17.40
C GLY A 268 27.78 8.19 16.26
N SER A 269 28.96 7.59 16.45
CA SER A 269 29.68 6.89 15.37
C SER A 269 28.96 5.66 14.82
N ASP A 270 28.22 4.95 15.68
CA ASP A 270 27.71 3.60 15.40
C ASP A 270 26.24 3.61 14.94
N ARG A 271 25.64 4.80 14.79
CA ARG A 271 24.26 4.99 14.40
C ARG A 271 24.16 6.02 13.27
N PHE A 272 23.01 6.06 12.61
CA PHE A 272 22.69 7.06 11.59
C PHE A 272 21.29 7.62 11.86
N CYS A 273 21.04 8.84 11.38
CA CYS A 273 19.76 9.49 11.53
C CYS A 273 18.86 9.12 10.35
N GLU A 274 17.72 8.51 10.67
CA GLU A 274 16.70 8.20 9.68
C GLU A 274 15.32 8.47 10.25
N GLN A 275 14.55 9.30 9.54
CA GLN A 275 13.20 9.70 9.96
C GLN A 275 13.20 10.25 11.39
N ASP A 276 14.15 11.13 11.70
CA ASP A 276 14.28 11.81 12.99
C ASP A 276 14.64 10.89 14.18
N LEU A 277 14.93 9.61 13.92
CA LEU A 277 15.37 8.62 14.89
C LEU A 277 16.74 8.05 14.53
N CYS A 278 17.58 7.88 15.54
CA CYS A 278 18.84 7.17 15.43
C CYS A 278 18.60 5.67 15.29
N LYS A 279 19.11 5.11 14.20
CA LYS A 279 19.11 3.67 13.94
C LYS A 279 20.54 3.14 13.98
N ASP A 280 20.71 1.93 14.48
CA ASP A 280 22.01 1.25 14.50
C ASP A 280 22.51 1.02 13.08
N LYS A 281 23.80 1.31 12.85
CA LYS A 281 24.46 0.94 11.62
C LYS A 281 24.59 -0.59 11.57
N CYS A 282 24.32 -1.16 10.41
CA CYS A 282 24.67 -2.55 10.16
C CYS A 282 26.20 -2.68 10.12
N LYS A 283 26.71 -3.82 10.57
CA LYS A 283 28.13 -4.21 10.45
C LYS A 283 28.30 -5.32 9.44
N THR A 284 27.27 -6.15 9.28
CA THR A 284 27.22 -7.28 8.36
C THR A 284 25.82 -7.39 7.76
N ASP A 285 25.68 -8.13 6.67
CA ASP A 285 24.37 -8.43 6.09
C ASP A 285 23.40 -9.11 7.07
N ALA A 286 23.91 -9.78 8.11
CA ALA A 286 23.07 -10.44 9.12
C ALA A 286 22.36 -9.45 10.05
N ASP A 287 22.82 -8.20 10.10
CA ASP A 287 22.16 -7.12 10.84
C ASP A 287 20.98 -6.52 10.06
N CYS A 288 20.79 -6.94 8.82
CA CYS A 288 19.74 -6.48 7.92
C CYS A 288 18.67 -7.56 7.72
N ASP A 289 17.46 -7.14 7.32
CA ASP A 289 16.40 -8.07 6.94
C ASP A 289 16.86 -9.00 5.80
N ALA A 290 16.23 -10.19 5.67
CA ALA A 290 16.70 -11.28 4.79
C ALA A 290 17.03 -10.87 3.34
N ASN A 291 16.36 -9.83 2.82
CA ASN A 291 16.56 -9.28 1.48
C ASN A 291 17.33 -7.96 1.46
N SER A 292 18.24 -7.73 2.42
CA SER A 292 19.07 -6.53 2.51
C SER A 292 20.55 -6.86 2.77
N GLU A 293 21.44 -6.01 2.27
CA GLU A 293 22.89 -6.10 2.47
C GLU A 293 23.39 -4.85 3.19
N CYS A 294 24.46 -5.02 3.95
CA CYS A 294 25.07 -3.92 4.66
C CYS A 294 26.08 -3.19 3.77
N ARG A 295 25.81 -1.93 3.46
CA ARG A 295 26.76 -1.06 2.73
C ARG A 295 27.87 -0.58 3.64
N GLU A 296 28.99 -0.17 3.04
CA GLU A 296 30.14 0.40 3.77
C GLU A 296 29.78 1.63 4.64
N ASN A 297 28.73 2.37 4.28
CA ASN A 297 28.22 3.49 5.08
C ASN A 297 27.38 3.04 6.30
N GLY A 298 27.28 1.73 6.56
CA GLY A 298 26.54 1.15 7.67
C GLY A 298 25.02 1.15 7.49
N ARG A 299 24.52 1.34 6.26
CA ARG A 299 23.07 1.29 5.97
C ARG A 299 22.68 -0.04 5.34
N CYS A 300 21.61 -0.63 5.85
CA CYS A 300 20.93 -1.74 5.19
C CYS A 300 20.25 -1.21 3.94
N ILE A 301 20.65 -1.74 2.79
CA ILE A 301 19.93 -1.52 1.55
C ILE A 301 19.33 -2.84 1.09
N PRO A 302 18.23 -2.84 0.32
CA PRO A 302 17.78 -4.06 -0.33
C PRO A 302 18.94 -4.71 -1.10
N ARG A 303 19.14 -6.01 -0.88
CA ARG A 303 20.07 -6.83 -1.64
C ARG A 303 19.67 -6.68 -3.09
N GLY A 304 20.61 -6.14 -3.88
CA GLY A 304 20.34 -5.95 -5.29
C GLY A 304 19.31 -4.86 -5.58
N GLY A 305 19.56 -3.64 -5.07
CA GLY A 305 19.14 -2.44 -5.80
C GLY A 305 19.71 -2.50 -7.21
N CYS A 306 18.91 -2.98 -8.15
CA CYS A 306 19.38 -3.36 -9.47
C CYS A 306 18.74 -2.48 -10.54
N THR A 307 19.50 -2.15 -11.57
CA THR A 307 18.96 -1.61 -12.82
C THR A 307 18.96 -2.66 -13.92
N ALA A 308 19.74 -3.74 -13.74
CA ALA A 308 19.86 -4.87 -14.63
C ALA A 308 20.16 -6.16 -13.86
N THR A 309 19.86 -7.31 -14.46
CA THR A 309 20.07 -8.66 -13.88
C THR A 309 21.51 -8.94 -13.44
N LYS A 310 22.50 -8.38 -14.14
CA LYS A 310 23.93 -8.48 -13.78
C LYS A 310 24.29 -7.84 -12.44
N ASP A 311 23.42 -6.99 -11.90
CA ASP A 311 23.60 -6.34 -10.60
C ASP A 311 23.21 -7.31 -9.45
N CYS A 312 22.65 -8.48 -9.78
CA CYS A 312 22.23 -9.52 -8.86
C CYS A 312 23.28 -10.64 -8.75
N LYS A 313 23.20 -11.45 -7.67
CA LYS A 313 24.09 -12.61 -7.49
C LYS A 313 23.78 -13.72 -8.50
N GLU A 314 24.72 -14.64 -8.68
CA GLU A 314 24.54 -15.80 -9.54
C GLU A 314 23.29 -16.59 -9.12
N GLY A 315 22.31 -16.65 -10.03
CA GLY A 315 20.99 -17.26 -9.79
C GLY A 315 19.88 -16.31 -9.30
N GLU A 316 20.07 -15.00 -9.42
CA GLU A 316 19.05 -13.98 -9.20
C GLU A 316 18.85 -13.10 -10.45
N TYR A 317 17.72 -12.41 -10.57
CA TYR A 317 17.50 -11.42 -11.64
C TYR A 317 16.78 -10.17 -11.16
N CYS A 318 16.95 -9.07 -11.91
CA CYS A 318 16.45 -7.77 -11.50
C CYS A 318 14.99 -7.57 -11.90
N SER A 319 14.12 -7.33 -10.93
CA SER A 319 12.70 -7.01 -11.15
C SER A 319 12.30 -5.81 -10.31
N ASN A 320 11.88 -4.72 -10.97
CA ASN A 320 11.46 -3.46 -10.32
C ASN A 320 12.44 -2.95 -9.25
N GLY A 321 13.75 -3.03 -9.52
CA GLY A 321 14.78 -2.54 -8.60
C GLY A 321 15.12 -3.49 -7.46
N THR A 322 14.64 -4.74 -7.50
CA THR A 322 14.90 -5.78 -6.50
C THR A 322 15.41 -7.05 -7.18
N CYS A 323 16.46 -7.67 -6.63
CA CYS A 323 16.93 -8.97 -7.09
C CYS A 323 16.06 -10.11 -6.52
N ILE A 324 15.54 -10.97 -7.40
CA ILE A 324 14.67 -12.11 -7.05
C ILE A 324 15.40 -13.42 -7.37
N GLY A 325 15.39 -14.38 -6.44
CA GLY A 325 16.08 -15.68 -6.57
C GLY A 325 15.37 -16.70 -7.46
N GLN A 326 16.17 -17.53 -8.15
CA GLN A 326 15.83 -18.59 -9.13
C GLN A 326 14.85 -19.70 -8.69
N GLY A 327 14.27 -19.64 -7.49
CA GLY A 327 13.66 -20.78 -6.82
C GLY A 327 12.29 -21.27 -7.31
N SER A 328 11.74 -20.80 -8.43
CA SER A 328 10.38 -21.22 -8.84
C SER A 328 10.11 -21.44 -10.33
N LEU A 329 10.95 -21.01 -11.27
CA LEU A 329 10.70 -21.18 -12.71
C LEU A 329 12.01 -21.15 -13.51
N GLY A 330 12.44 -22.32 -14.03
CA GLY A 330 13.22 -22.45 -15.26
C GLY A 330 14.59 -21.76 -15.36
N LYS A 331 15.32 -22.03 -16.45
CA LYS A 331 16.64 -21.42 -16.71
C LYS A 331 16.39 -20.20 -17.59
N LEU A 332 16.63 -19.00 -17.06
CA LEU A 332 16.28 -17.80 -17.79
C LEU A 332 17.22 -17.54 -18.98
N CYS A 333 16.67 -16.97 -20.06
CA CYS A 333 17.37 -16.61 -21.29
C CYS A 333 17.01 -15.18 -21.73
N GLU A 334 17.92 -14.47 -22.40
CA GLU A 334 17.68 -13.19 -23.07
C GLU A 334 17.60 -13.34 -24.59
N GLY A 335 18.17 -14.42 -25.14
CA GLY A 335 18.05 -14.83 -26.52
C GLY A 335 18.26 -16.33 -26.71
N ALA A 336 18.03 -16.83 -27.92
CA ALA A 336 18.09 -18.26 -28.25
C ALA A 336 19.44 -18.91 -27.91
N ASN A 337 20.54 -18.14 -27.91
CA ASN A 337 21.89 -18.63 -27.64
C ASN A 337 22.15 -18.92 -26.15
N ASP A 338 21.24 -18.51 -25.27
CA ASP A 338 21.33 -18.76 -23.83
C ASP A 338 20.74 -20.12 -23.43
N CYS A 339 20.13 -20.82 -24.39
CA CYS A 339 19.48 -22.12 -24.22
C CYS A 339 20.29 -23.26 -24.84
N GLY A 340 20.09 -24.49 -24.34
CA GLY A 340 20.78 -25.68 -24.85
C GLY A 340 20.35 -26.05 -26.28
N ASP A 341 21.12 -26.94 -26.93
CA ASP A 341 20.80 -27.43 -28.27
C ASP A 341 19.36 -27.98 -28.34
N GLY A 342 18.52 -27.37 -29.19
CA GLY A 342 17.11 -27.76 -29.35
C GLY A 342 16.10 -26.94 -28.54
N GLN A 343 16.55 -25.97 -27.75
CA GLN A 343 15.70 -25.07 -26.96
C GLN A 343 15.63 -23.66 -27.57
N ASN A 344 14.56 -22.91 -27.30
CA ASN A 344 14.45 -21.49 -27.65
C ASN A 344 14.03 -20.65 -26.45
N CYS A 345 14.35 -19.37 -26.49
CA CYS A 345 14.04 -18.46 -25.41
C CYS A 345 12.62 -17.90 -25.51
N VAL A 346 11.74 -18.28 -24.58
CA VAL A 346 10.33 -17.90 -24.58
C VAL A 346 9.96 -17.31 -23.23
N ILE A 347 9.57 -16.03 -23.21
CA ILE A 347 9.22 -15.30 -21.98
C ILE A 347 10.34 -15.43 -20.93
N HIS A 348 11.56 -15.24 -21.42
CA HIS A 348 12.79 -15.41 -20.66
C HIS A 348 13.05 -16.80 -20.11
N ASP A 349 12.40 -17.88 -20.57
CA ASP A 349 12.69 -19.25 -20.13
C ASP A 349 13.10 -20.15 -21.31
N CYS A 350 14.05 -21.07 -21.08
CA CYS A 350 14.47 -22.04 -22.08
C CYS A 350 13.50 -23.21 -22.15
N SER A 351 12.71 -23.27 -23.21
CA SER A 351 11.74 -24.36 -23.44
C SER A 351 12.23 -25.30 -24.55
N GLU A 352 12.13 -26.61 -24.30
CA GLU A 352 12.13 -27.64 -25.35
C GLU A 352 10.73 -27.66 -25.94
N ASP A 353 10.62 -27.50 -27.27
CA ASP A 353 9.41 -27.71 -28.07
C ASP A 353 8.14 -26.90 -27.70
N LEU A 354 7.70 -26.06 -28.64
CA LEU A 354 6.29 -25.63 -28.72
C LEU A 354 5.65 -26.39 -29.87
N GLU A 355 5.01 -27.52 -29.57
CA GLU A 355 4.10 -28.17 -30.51
C GLU A 355 2.98 -27.18 -30.86
N CYS A 356 2.69 -27.01 -32.15
CA CYS A 356 1.56 -26.21 -32.60
C CYS A 356 0.27 -26.72 -31.96
N HIS A 357 -0.68 -25.81 -31.67
CA HIS A 357 -2.00 -26.17 -31.13
C HIS A 357 -2.65 -27.31 -31.94
N GLU A 358 -3.46 -28.15 -31.27
CA GLU A 358 -4.06 -29.35 -31.87
C GLU A 358 -4.78 -29.01 -33.19
N GLY A 359 -4.35 -29.64 -34.29
CA GLY A 359 -4.85 -29.37 -35.64
C GLY A 359 -4.01 -28.41 -36.50
N TYR A 360 -2.86 -27.94 -36.01
CA TYR A 360 -1.87 -27.16 -36.78
C TYR A 360 -0.53 -27.90 -36.85
N VAL A 361 0.18 -27.74 -37.96
CA VAL A 361 1.48 -28.39 -38.25
C VAL A 361 2.52 -27.29 -38.45
N CYS A 362 3.73 -27.51 -37.94
CA CYS A 362 4.85 -26.61 -38.17
C CYS A 362 5.26 -26.63 -39.64
N ASP A 363 5.13 -25.49 -40.33
CA ASP A 363 5.69 -25.31 -41.67
C ASP A 363 7.17 -24.94 -41.57
N THR A 364 8.02 -25.88 -41.97
CA THR A 364 9.48 -25.72 -41.87
C THR A 364 10.05 -24.65 -42.79
N GLU A 365 9.29 -24.25 -43.83
CA GLU A 365 9.72 -23.26 -44.83
C GLU A 365 9.40 -21.82 -44.38
N SER A 366 8.20 -21.57 -43.86
CA SER A 366 7.79 -20.26 -43.33
C SER A 366 8.09 -20.04 -41.83
N LYS A 367 8.49 -21.10 -41.10
CA LYS A 367 8.75 -21.10 -39.64
C LYS A 367 7.53 -20.70 -38.80
N ALA A 368 6.32 -21.03 -39.27
CA ALA A 368 5.06 -20.71 -38.62
C ALA A 368 4.18 -21.97 -38.43
N CYS A 369 3.25 -21.93 -37.47
CA CYS A 369 2.20 -22.95 -37.33
C CYS A 369 1.11 -22.72 -38.38
N ILE A 370 0.86 -23.72 -39.24
CA ILE A 370 -0.13 -23.66 -40.33
C ILE A 370 -1.19 -24.74 -40.15
N LYS A 371 -2.40 -24.51 -40.67
CA LYS A 371 -3.44 -25.55 -40.68
C LYS A 371 -3.15 -26.54 -41.83
N PRO A 372 -3.23 -27.87 -41.62
CA PRO A 372 -3.03 -28.83 -42.70
C PRO A 372 -4.00 -28.55 -43.86
N GLY A 373 -3.46 -28.23 -45.05
CA GLY A 373 -4.24 -27.96 -46.26
C GLY A 373 -4.53 -26.49 -46.57
N ASP A 374 -4.14 -25.56 -45.70
CA ASP A 374 -4.34 -24.11 -45.91
C ASP A 374 -3.07 -23.34 -45.52
N LYS A 375 -2.19 -23.11 -46.50
CA LYS A 375 -0.87 -22.50 -46.31
C LYS A 375 -0.91 -20.98 -46.05
N ASP A 376 -2.06 -20.36 -46.29
CA ASP A 376 -2.22 -18.91 -46.16
C ASP A 376 -2.76 -18.52 -44.76
N ASN A 377 -3.29 -19.47 -44.00
CA ASN A 377 -3.84 -19.26 -42.68
C ASN A 377 -2.77 -19.39 -41.57
N LYS A 378 -2.03 -18.30 -41.36
CA LYS A 378 -0.91 -18.20 -40.40
C LYS A 378 -1.41 -17.70 -39.05
N ALA A 379 -1.40 -18.56 -38.03
CA ALA A 379 -1.66 -18.15 -36.66
C ALA A 379 -0.33 -17.92 -35.93
N SER A 380 -0.06 -16.69 -35.49
CA SER A 380 1.13 -16.35 -34.71
C SER A 380 0.72 -15.61 -33.43
N ILE A 381 0.09 -16.32 -32.48
CA ILE A 381 -0.12 -15.74 -31.14
C ILE A 381 0.31 -16.75 -30.08
N CYS A 382 1.41 -16.44 -29.41
CA CYS A 382 1.79 -16.99 -28.12
C CYS A 382 1.14 -16.10 -27.04
N SER A 383 -0.04 -16.47 -26.54
CA SER A 383 -0.62 -15.80 -25.38
C SER A 383 -1.33 -16.79 -24.46
N ILE A 384 -1.36 -16.47 -23.16
CA ILE A 384 -2.06 -17.25 -22.14
C ILE A 384 -3.56 -17.02 -22.32
N ALA A 385 -4.32 -18.10 -22.48
CA ALA A 385 -5.77 -18.03 -22.49
C ALA A 385 -6.29 -17.58 -21.12
N CYS A 386 -7.02 -16.48 -21.09
CA CYS A 386 -7.72 -16.00 -19.91
C CYS A 386 -9.20 -16.37 -19.90
N LYS A 387 -9.72 -16.87 -21.03
CA LYS A 387 -11.03 -17.49 -21.13
C LYS A 387 -10.98 -18.60 -22.15
N GLU A 388 -11.51 -19.76 -21.82
CA GLU A 388 -11.64 -20.89 -22.74
C GLU A 388 -12.84 -21.74 -22.33
N ASP A 389 -13.80 -21.93 -23.25
CA ASP A 389 -15.00 -22.76 -23.04
C ASP A 389 -15.75 -22.49 -21.72
N GLY A 390 -15.85 -21.20 -21.37
CA GLY A 390 -16.54 -20.72 -20.16
C GLY A 390 -15.72 -20.78 -18.87
N LYS A 391 -14.47 -21.25 -18.93
CA LYS A 391 -13.52 -21.24 -17.81
C LYS A 391 -12.64 -19.99 -17.89
N GLU A 392 -12.62 -19.19 -16.84
CA GLU A 392 -11.86 -17.92 -16.79
C GLU A 392 -10.62 -18.06 -15.88
N THR A 393 -9.46 -17.66 -16.41
CA THR A 393 -8.16 -17.69 -15.71
C THR A 393 -7.59 -16.26 -15.68
N PRO A 394 -7.18 -15.72 -14.52
CA PRO A 394 -6.66 -14.35 -14.43
C PRO A 394 -5.35 -14.18 -15.20
N CYS A 395 -5.21 -13.05 -15.90
CA CYS A 395 -3.95 -12.71 -16.55
C CYS A 395 -2.86 -12.33 -15.54
N PRO A 396 -1.59 -12.69 -15.78
CA PRO A 396 -0.51 -12.37 -14.87
C PRO A 396 -0.21 -10.86 -14.85
N GLY A 397 0.00 -10.30 -13.65
CA GLY A 397 0.46 -8.93 -13.47
C GLY A 397 -0.50 -7.87 -14.01
N SER A 398 0.01 -6.93 -14.80
CA SER A 398 -0.75 -5.81 -15.38
C SER A 398 -1.38 -6.13 -16.75
N PHE A 399 -1.46 -7.40 -17.13
CA PHE A 399 -1.96 -7.83 -18.43
C PHE A 399 -3.48 -7.78 -18.46
N SER A 400 -4.05 -7.32 -19.58
CA SER A 400 -5.49 -7.29 -19.82
C SER A 400 -5.93 -8.51 -20.63
N CYS A 401 -6.95 -9.21 -20.16
CA CYS A 401 -7.64 -10.24 -20.93
C CYS A 401 -8.43 -9.57 -22.06
N LYS A 402 -8.21 -10.00 -23.32
CA LYS A 402 -8.92 -9.50 -24.50
C LYS A 402 -9.60 -10.64 -25.23
N GLU A 403 -10.86 -10.41 -25.59
CA GLU A 403 -11.67 -11.36 -26.35
C GLU A 403 -11.08 -11.58 -27.73
N TRP A 404 -10.94 -12.85 -28.11
CA TRP A 404 -10.46 -13.26 -29.42
C TRP A 404 -11.56 -13.93 -30.23
N SER A 405 -12.37 -14.77 -29.56
CA SER A 405 -13.58 -15.37 -30.10
C SER A 405 -14.65 -15.49 -29.02
N ALA A 406 -15.86 -15.90 -29.41
CA ALA A 406 -16.97 -16.10 -28.48
C ALA A 406 -16.68 -17.11 -27.35
N THR A 407 -15.69 -17.99 -27.53
CA THR A 407 -15.32 -19.02 -26.54
C THR A 407 -13.92 -18.84 -25.97
N VAL A 408 -13.07 -17.98 -26.56
CA VAL A 408 -11.65 -17.86 -26.16
C VAL A 408 -11.18 -16.41 -26.05
N SER A 409 -10.40 -16.09 -25.02
CA SER A 409 -9.77 -14.79 -24.79
C SER A 409 -8.32 -14.96 -24.34
N TYR A 410 -7.47 -13.98 -24.63
CA TYR A 410 -6.02 -14.05 -24.38
C TYR A 410 -5.48 -12.84 -23.58
N CYS A 411 -4.36 -13.03 -22.87
CA CYS A 411 -3.72 -12.00 -22.05
C CYS A 411 -2.75 -11.11 -22.84
N PHE A 412 -2.88 -9.79 -22.70
CA PHE A 412 -2.01 -8.82 -23.39
C PHE A 412 -1.39 -7.80 -22.42
N PRO A 413 -0.10 -7.46 -22.56
CA PRO A 413 0.56 -6.46 -21.71
C PRO A 413 0.09 -5.02 -22.03
N PRO A 414 0.15 -4.09 -21.06
CA PRO A 414 -0.46 -2.75 -21.17
C PRO A 414 0.26 -1.75 -22.10
N LYS A 415 1.33 -2.16 -22.82
CA LYS A 415 2.11 -1.27 -23.72
C LYS A 415 2.22 -1.73 -25.18
N ARG A 416 1.44 -2.71 -25.62
CA ARG A 416 1.29 -3.00 -27.05
C ARG A 416 -0.19 -3.09 -27.38
N GLU A 417 -0.84 -1.94 -27.51
CA GLU A 417 -2.07 -1.91 -28.29
C GLU A 417 -1.68 -2.25 -29.74
N PRO A 418 -2.35 -3.22 -30.40
CA PRO A 418 -2.15 -3.44 -31.82
C PRO A 418 -2.57 -2.18 -32.57
N GLN A 419 -1.59 -1.44 -33.08
CA GLN A 419 -1.82 -0.36 -34.03
C GLN A 419 -2.16 -1.01 -35.38
N THR A 420 -3.41 -1.45 -35.58
CA THR A 420 -4.17 -1.41 -36.86
C THR A 420 -5.45 -2.25 -36.78
N THR A 421 -6.46 -1.81 -37.53
CA THR A 421 -7.84 -2.32 -37.56
C THR A 421 -8.06 -3.42 -38.60
N ASN A 422 -7.10 -4.35 -38.81
CA ASN A 422 -7.29 -5.47 -39.73
C ASN A 422 -6.71 -6.79 -39.17
N PRO A 423 -7.49 -7.88 -38.99
CA PRO A 423 -7.09 -9.03 -38.17
C PRO A 423 -6.11 -10.04 -38.80
N GLU A 424 -5.59 -9.83 -40.01
CA GLU A 424 -4.93 -10.91 -40.77
C GLU A 424 -3.40 -10.78 -40.99
N ASP A 425 -2.71 -9.79 -40.44
CA ASP A 425 -1.25 -9.72 -40.62
C ASP A 425 -0.52 -9.04 -39.45
N PRO A 426 -0.11 -9.79 -38.41
CA PRO A 426 0.90 -9.31 -37.48
C PRO A 426 2.23 -9.21 -38.25
N THR A 427 2.66 -7.97 -38.51
CA THR A 427 3.90 -7.66 -39.23
C THR A 427 5.06 -8.59 -38.84
N LYS A 428 5.63 -9.25 -39.84
CA LYS A 428 6.88 -10.03 -39.82
C LYS A 428 7.86 -9.52 -38.74
N GLY A 429 8.05 -10.30 -37.69
CA GLY A 429 9.22 -10.17 -36.81
C GLY A 429 8.99 -10.29 -35.30
N GLU A 430 7.76 -10.30 -34.78
CA GLU A 430 7.51 -10.29 -33.32
C GLU A 430 6.53 -11.37 -32.82
N GLY A 431 6.49 -12.53 -33.50
CA GLY A 431 5.79 -13.74 -33.03
C GLY A 431 6.73 -14.93 -33.00
N CYS A 432 6.55 -15.83 -32.03
CA CYS A 432 7.34 -17.06 -31.86
C CYS A 432 7.47 -17.82 -33.19
N GLY A 433 8.70 -18.06 -33.65
CA GLY A 433 8.97 -18.95 -34.79
C GLY A 433 9.25 -20.37 -34.34
N CYS A 434 8.83 -21.36 -35.13
CA CYS A 434 9.14 -22.77 -34.90
C CYS A 434 10.57 -23.11 -35.36
N SER A 435 11.30 -23.95 -34.63
CA SER A 435 12.62 -24.46 -35.06
C SER A 435 12.43 -25.81 -35.76
N ALA A 436 12.79 -25.89 -37.05
CA ALA A 436 12.80 -27.15 -37.76
C ALA A 436 13.93 -28.04 -37.20
N GLN A 437 13.60 -29.18 -36.57
CA GLN A 437 14.54 -30.29 -36.59
C GLN A 437 14.76 -30.66 -38.05
N LYS A 438 16.02 -30.67 -38.50
CA LYS A 438 16.40 -31.43 -39.70
C LYS A 438 15.80 -32.81 -39.50
N ALA A 439 14.84 -33.20 -40.34
CA ALA A 439 14.45 -34.60 -40.45
C ALA A 439 15.74 -35.40 -40.58
N SER A 440 16.07 -36.19 -39.57
CA SER A 440 17.10 -37.19 -39.70
C SER A 440 16.63 -38.08 -40.84
N THR A 441 17.24 -37.90 -42.01
CA THR A 441 17.16 -38.92 -43.04
C THR A 441 17.60 -40.22 -42.38
N PRO A 442 16.81 -41.30 -42.45
CA PRO A 442 17.27 -42.59 -41.94
C PRO A 442 18.58 -42.90 -42.64
N GLY A 443 19.67 -42.97 -41.87
CA GLY A 443 20.97 -43.36 -42.40
C GLY A 443 20.87 -44.72 -43.12
N PRO A 444 21.76 -45.01 -44.08
CA PRO A 444 21.65 -46.17 -45.00
C PRO A 444 21.74 -47.56 -44.33
N TRP A 445 21.72 -47.64 -43.00
CA TRP A 445 21.86 -48.86 -42.21
C TRP A 445 20.58 -49.71 -42.14
N ILE A 446 19.39 -49.12 -42.40
CA ILE A 446 18.12 -49.87 -42.39
C ILE A 446 17.99 -50.77 -43.64
N VAL A 447 18.63 -50.44 -44.77
CA VAL A 447 18.63 -51.30 -45.95
C VAL A 447 19.58 -52.50 -45.79
N SER A 448 20.60 -52.40 -44.93
CA SER A 448 21.54 -53.49 -44.67
C SER A 448 20.98 -54.59 -43.75
N LEU A 449 20.05 -54.26 -42.84
CA LEU A 449 19.50 -55.25 -41.91
C LEU A 449 18.41 -56.15 -42.54
N MET A 450 17.68 -55.66 -43.54
CA MET A 450 16.75 -56.52 -44.30
C MET A 450 17.48 -57.49 -45.24
N GLY A 451 18.69 -57.14 -45.69
CA GLY A 451 19.55 -58.05 -46.48
C GLY A 451 20.15 -59.19 -45.66
N ILE A 452 20.54 -58.93 -44.41
CA ILE A 452 21.13 -59.95 -43.52
C ILE A 452 20.08 -60.99 -43.06
N TRP A 453 18.83 -60.57 -42.87
CA TRP A 453 17.75 -61.49 -42.50
C TRP A 453 17.38 -62.45 -43.65
N PHE A 454 17.41 -61.98 -44.91
CA PHE A 454 17.20 -62.84 -46.08
C PHE A 454 18.37 -63.80 -46.35
N PHE A 455 19.61 -63.38 -46.07
CA PHE A 455 20.80 -64.25 -46.20
C PHE A 455 20.85 -65.35 -45.13
N LEU A 456 20.42 -65.07 -43.90
CA LEU A 456 20.35 -66.05 -42.82
C LEU A 456 19.23 -67.09 -43.02
N LEU A 457 18.12 -66.72 -43.68
CA LEU A 457 17.06 -67.65 -44.07
C LEU A 457 17.49 -68.61 -45.21
N LEU A 458 18.41 -68.18 -46.09
CA LEU A 458 18.97 -69.05 -47.13
C LEU A 458 20.03 -70.02 -46.58
N ILE A 459 20.89 -69.58 -45.65
CA ILE A 459 21.91 -70.45 -45.02
C ILE A 459 21.29 -71.48 -44.06
N GLY A 460 20.16 -71.15 -43.42
CA GLY A 460 19.42 -72.08 -42.55
C GLY A 460 18.81 -73.28 -43.30
N ARG A 461 18.65 -73.19 -44.62
CA ARG A 461 18.02 -74.24 -45.44
C ARG A 461 19.04 -75.26 -46.00
N GLU A 462 20.33 -74.93 -46.05
CA GLU A 462 21.38 -75.87 -46.48
C GLU A 462 22.07 -76.65 -45.34
N ARG A 463 22.05 -76.15 -44.10
CA ARG A 463 22.70 -76.84 -42.96
C ARG A 463 21.98 -78.07 -42.39
N ARG A 464 20.80 -78.44 -42.90
CA ARG A 464 20.12 -79.71 -42.55
C ARG A 464 20.64 -80.94 -43.32
N ARG A 465 21.60 -80.79 -44.24
CA ARG A 465 22.17 -81.93 -45.00
C ARG A 465 23.52 -82.46 -44.52
N SER A 466 24.21 -81.81 -43.57
CA SER A 466 25.57 -82.23 -43.15
C SER A 466 25.70 -82.74 -41.71
N TRP A 467 24.61 -82.88 -40.96
CA TRP A 467 24.64 -83.45 -39.60
C TRP A 467 24.61 -84.99 -39.55
N LEU A 468 24.64 -85.66 -40.71
CA LEU A 468 24.57 -87.13 -40.82
C LEU A 468 25.94 -87.83 -40.96
N SER A 469 27.08 -87.14 -40.84
CA SER A 469 28.39 -87.75 -41.12
C SER A 469 29.53 -87.45 -40.12
N PHE A 470 29.25 -86.95 -38.91
CA PHE A 470 30.33 -86.60 -37.96
C PHE A 470 30.17 -87.14 -36.52
N LEU A 471 29.32 -88.16 -36.32
CA LEU A 471 29.18 -88.87 -35.03
C LEU A 471 29.65 -90.33 -35.07
N THR A 472 30.43 -90.70 -36.09
CA THR A 472 31.20 -91.94 -36.15
C THR A 472 32.69 -91.61 -36.30
N LEU A 473 33.53 -92.26 -35.49
CA LEU A 473 35.00 -92.17 -35.41
C LEU A 473 35.59 -91.07 -34.50
N ARG A 474 35.45 -91.26 -33.19
CA ARG A 474 36.61 -91.35 -32.28
C ARG A 474 36.21 -91.98 -30.95
N THR A 475 36.14 -93.31 -30.94
CA THR A 475 36.31 -94.13 -29.75
C THR A 475 37.78 -94.48 -29.59
N LYS A 476 38.33 -94.20 -28.39
CA LYS A 476 39.45 -94.86 -27.68
C LYS A 476 40.81 -94.96 -28.39
N GLN A 477 41.89 -94.82 -27.60
CA GLN A 477 43.23 -95.39 -27.84
C GLN A 477 43.82 -95.29 -29.25
#